data_AF-A0A964W688-F1
#
_entry.id   AF-A0A964W688-F1
#
_cell.length_a   1.000
_cell.length_b   1.000
_cell.length_c   1.000
_cell.angle_alpha   90.00
_cell.angle_beta   90.00
_cell.angle_gamma   90.00
#
_symmetry.space_group_name_H-M   'P 1'
#
loop_
_entity.id
_entity.type
_entity.pdbx_description
1 polymer ?
#
loop_
_entity_poly.entity_id
_entity_poly.type
_entity_poly.pdbx_seq_one_letter_code
_entity_poly.pdbx_strand_id
1 'polypeptide(L)'
;MLDTYLPTVDLNFITENLTKCNKIIEDSRFDVGPNMTTFVLKGTKPMHKRHVIITHEDGVVNYNQASAHAINYQFMGALLDWLLVNKGWKEGAYVETDALEVNNNDME
;
A
#
# COMPACT_ATOMS: atom_id res chain seq x y z
N MET A 1 11.44 -3.31 -2.11
CA MET A 1 11.85 -3.74 -0.76
C MET A 1 10.65 -3.65 0.15
N LEU A 2 10.16 -4.82 0.57
CA LEU A 2 9.08 -4.94 1.54
C LEU A 2 9.57 -4.48 2.92
N ASP A 3 8.71 -3.77 3.65
CA ASP A 3 8.97 -3.33 5.02
C ASP A 3 8.22 -4.28 5.95
N THR A 4 8.95 -4.97 6.83
CA THR A 4 8.40 -5.97 7.75
C THR A 4 7.44 -5.36 8.79
N TYR A 5 7.51 -4.05 9.04
CA TYR A 5 6.66 -3.37 10.02
C TYR A 5 5.36 -2.85 9.42
N LEU A 6 5.24 -2.85 8.10
CA LEU A 6 4.06 -2.40 7.39
C LEU A 6 3.35 -3.58 6.74
N PRO A 7 2.00 -3.53 6.63
CA PRO A 7 1.28 -4.57 5.92
C PRO A 7 1.69 -4.60 4.44
N THR A 8 1.39 -5.70 3.77
CA THR A 8 1.55 -5.85 2.33
C THR A 8 0.18 -6.03 1.70
N VAL A 9 0.00 -5.48 0.51
CA VAL A 9 -1.29 -5.49 -0.21
C VAL A 9 -1.12 -6.34 -1.46
N ASP A 10 -2.11 -7.17 -1.77
CA ASP A 10 -2.08 -7.98 -2.98
C ASP A 10 -2.05 -7.11 -4.25
N LEU A 11 -1.19 -7.49 -5.20
CA LEU A 11 -1.12 -6.83 -6.52
C LEU A 11 -2.46 -6.86 -7.25
N ASN A 12 -3.23 -7.94 -7.08
CA ASN A 12 -4.55 -8.07 -7.68
C ASN A 12 -5.52 -7.01 -7.14
N PHE A 13 -5.50 -6.75 -5.83
CA PHE A 13 -6.32 -5.70 -5.22
C PHE A 13 -6.01 -4.33 -5.83
N ILE A 14 -4.72 -3.99 -6.01
CA ILE A 14 -4.34 -2.73 -6.63
C ILE A 14 -4.78 -2.68 -8.10
N THR A 15 -4.56 -3.76 -8.85
CA THR A 15 -4.91 -3.86 -10.27
C THR A 15 -6.41 -3.72 -10.53
N GLU A 16 -7.24 -4.36 -9.71
CA GLU A 16 -8.70 -4.24 -9.79
C GLU A 16 -9.19 -2.81 -9.51
N ASN A 17 -8.60 -2.13 -8.52
CA ASN A 17 -8.96 -0.75 -8.23
C ASN A 17 -8.46 0.23 -9.31
N LEU A 18 -7.31 -0.03 -9.91
CA LEU A 18 -6.79 0.76 -11.04
C LEU A 18 -7.62 0.60 -12.30
N THR A 19 -8.07 -0.61 -12.62
CA THR A 19 -8.92 -0.86 -13.81
C THR A 19 -10.32 -0.27 -13.65
N LYS A 20 -10.85 -0.22 -12.42
CA LYS A 20 -12.08 0.52 -12.10
C LYS A 20 -11.92 2.03 -12.24
N CYS A 21 -10.70 2.56 -12.12
CA CYS A 21 -10.48 3.98 -12.30
C CYS A 21 -10.51 4.33 -13.80
N ASN A 22 -11.33 5.31 -14.19
CA ASN A 22 -11.46 5.74 -15.59
C ASN A 22 -10.21 6.52 -16.11
N LYS A 23 -9.07 6.43 -15.40
CA LYS A 23 -7.81 7.10 -15.76
C LYS A 23 -6.86 6.19 -16.53
N ILE A 24 -7.06 4.87 -16.54
CA ILE A 24 -6.16 3.90 -17.17
C ILE A 24 -6.71 3.47 -18.53
N ILE A 25 -5.84 3.32 -19.54
CA ILE A 25 -6.21 2.75 -20.84
C ILE A 25 -6.55 1.28 -20.64
N GLU A 26 -7.70 0.86 -21.17
CA GLU A 26 -8.14 -0.54 -21.15
C GLU A 26 -7.09 -1.44 -21.81
N ASP A 27 -6.86 -2.62 -21.24
CA ASP A 27 -5.85 -3.60 -21.71
C ASP A 27 -4.40 -3.08 -21.80
N SER A 28 -4.08 -1.95 -21.16
CA SER A 28 -2.72 -1.40 -21.14
C SER A 28 -1.79 -2.02 -20.10
N ARG A 29 -2.22 -3.09 -19.43
CA ARG A 29 -1.41 -3.80 -18.45
C ARG A 29 -0.33 -4.60 -19.18
N PHE A 30 0.92 -4.38 -18.80
CA PHE A 30 2.04 -5.22 -19.22
C PHE A 30 3.05 -5.36 -18.10
N ASP A 31 3.71 -6.52 -18.05
CA ASP A 31 4.73 -6.81 -17.05
C ASP A 31 6.13 -6.57 -17.63
N VAL A 32 7.00 -5.99 -16.82
CA VAL A 32 8.38 -5.69 -17.19
C VAL A 32 9.29 -6.45 -16.23
N GLY A 33 9.60 -7.69 -16.60
CA GLY A 33 10.28 -8.63 -15.70
C GLY A 33 9.33 -9.21 -14.63
N PRO A 34 9.87 -9.92 -13.63
CA PRO A 34 9.04 -10.70 -12.70
C PRO A 34 8.36 -9.86 -11.61
N ASN A 35 8.86 -8.65 -11.33
CA ASN A 35 8.54 -7.88 -10.12
C ASN A 35 7.96 -6.49 -10.44
N MET A 36 7.51 -6.27 -11.67
CA MET A 36 7.03 -4.95 -12.09
C MET A 36 5.87 -5.07 -13.07
N THR A 37 4.71 -4.57 -12.66
CA THR A 37 3.54 -4.41 -13.53
C THR A 37 3.36 -2.95 -13.86
N THR A 38 3.15 -2.65 -15.15
CA THR A 38 2.97 -1.29 -15.65
C THR A 38 1.60 -1.13 -16.31
N PHE A 39 1.02 0.05 -16.16
CA PHE A 39 -0.20 0.49 -16.85
C PHE A 39 0.03 1.81 -17.55
N VAL A 40 -0.82 2.16 -18.52
CA VAL A 40 -0.75 3.43 -19.23
C VAL A 40 -1.97 4.29 -18.90
N LEU A 41 -1.73 5.52 -18.45
CA LEU A 41 -2.78 6.51 -18.20
C LEU A 41 -3.41 7.00 -19.51
N LYS A 42 -4.71 7.29 -19.53
CA LYS A 42 -5.40 8.05 -20.58
C LYS A 42 -4.87 9.50 -20.62
N GLY A 43 -4.92 10.12 -21.78
CA GLY A 43 -4.61 11.55 -21.97
C GLY A 43 -3.64 11.84 -23.11
N THR A 44 -3.13 13.08 -23.15
CA THR A 44 -2.27 13.60 -24.23
C THR A 44 -0.84 13.91 -23.76
N LYS A 45 -0.52 13.64 -22.48
CA LYS A 45 0.83 13.79 -21.95
C LYS A 45 1.82 12.89 -22.73
N PRO A 46 3.11 13.25 -22.80
CA PRO A 46 4.13 12.37 -23.35
C PRO A 46 4.14 11.00 -22.68
N MET A 47 4.42 9.93 -23.44
CA MET A 47 4.30 8.55 -22.95
C MET A 47 5.13 8.28 -21.70
N HIS A 48 6.35 8.80 -21.61
CA HIS A 48 7.20 8.61 -20.42
C HIS A 48 6.58 9.14 -19.11
N LYS A 49 5.59 10.03 -19.15
CA LYS A 49 4.86 10.53 -17.97
C LYS A 49 3.52 9.83 -17.71
N ARG A 50 3.15 8.86 -18.56
CA ARG A 50 1.86 8.15 -18.50
C ARG A 50 1.96 6.75 -17.92
N HIS A 51 3.17 6.26 -17.66
CA HIS A 51 3.36 4.96 -17.06
C HIS A 51 3.02 5.01 -15.57
N VAL A 52 2.17 4.09 -15.14
CA VAL A 52 1.96 3.77 -13.74
C VAL A 52 2.73 2.50 -13.48
N ILE A 53 3.81 2.61 -12.72
CA ILE A 53 4.66 1.48 -12.40
C ILE A 53 4.28 0.99 -11.01
N ILE A 54 4.05 -0.31 -10.89
CA ILE A 54 3.82 -0.99 -9.62
C ILE A 54 4.92 -2.02 -9.45
N THR A 55 5.79 -1.77 -8.47
CA THR A 55 6.82 -2.74 -8.09
C THR A 55 6.25 -3.70 -7.06
N HIS A 56 6.36 -5.00 -7.28
CA HIS A 56 5.87 -6.02 -6.36
C HIS A 56 6.91 -7.12 -6.15
N GLU A 57 6.90 -7.75 -5.00
CA GLU A 57 7.71 -8.93 -4.69
C GLU A 57 6.72 -10.07 -4.40
N ASP A 58 6.81 -11.20 -5.10
CA ASP A 58 5.89 -12.36 -4.94
C ASP A 58 4.39 -12.00 -4.99
N GLY A 59 4.03 -11.06 -5.86
CA GLY A 59 2.65 -10.62 -6.04
C GLY A 59 2.11 -9.70 -4.95
N VAL A 60 2.96 -9.24 -4.02
CA VAL A 60 2.58 -8.29 -2.98
C VAL A 60 3.28 -6.94 -3.11
N VAL A 61 2.57 -5.91 -2.69
CA VAL A 61 2.93 -4.49 -2.81
C VAL A 61 3.07 -3.91 -1.41
N ASN A 62 4.17 -3.19 -1.15
CA ASN A 62 4.36 -2.48 0.12
C ASN A 62 3.22 -1.45 0.33
N TYR A 63 2.66 -1.39 1.54
CA TYR A 63 1.56 -0.49 1.88
C TYR A 63 1.83 0.99 1.57
N ASN A 64 3.08 1.46 1.67
CA ASN A 64 3.43 2.85 1.31
C ASN A 64 3.19 3.13 -0.18
N GLN A 65 3.61 2.20 -1.04
CA GLN A 65 3.38 2.31 -2.48
C GLN A 65 1.88 2.15 -2.80
N ALA A 66 1.20 1.20 -2.15
CA ALA A 66 -0.25 1.03 -2.28
C ALA A 66 -1.00 2.33 -1.93
N SER A 67 -0.60 2.98 -0.83
CA SER A 67 -1.16 4.26 -0.38
C SER A 67 -0.93 5.37 -1.40
N ALA A 68 0.29 5.50 -1.95
CA ALA A 68 0.60 6.48 -2.98
C ALA A 68 -0.27 6.28 -4.23
N HIS A 69 -0.46 5.03 -4.67
CA HIS A 69 -1.37 4.74 -5.79
C HIS A 69 -2.83 5.03 -5.42
N ALA A 70 -3.28 4.65 -4.23
CA ALA A 70 -4.65 4.88 -3.78
C ALA A 70 -5.03 6.37 -3.73
N ILE A 71 -4.11 7.24 -3.32
CA ILE A 71 -4.29 8.70 -3.37
C ILE A 71 -4.41 9.17 -4.82
N ASN A 72 -3.45 8.81 -5.67
CA ASN A 72 -3.38 9.29 -7.06
C ASN A 72 -4.57 8.82 -7.92
N TYR A 73 -5.06 7.61 -7.66
CA TYR A 73 -6.12 6.96 -8.44
C TYR A 73 -7.46 6.88 -7.69
N GLN A 74 -7.57 7.58 -6.55
CA GLN A 74 -8.83 7.84 -5.83
C GLN A 74 -9.54 6.58 -5.35
N PHE A 75 -8.79 5.57 -4.89
CA PHE A 75 -9.33 4.36 -4.26
C PHE A 75 -8.92 4.22 -2.79
N MET A 76 -8.55 5.33 -2.12
CA MET A 76 -8.16 5.32 -0.71
C MET A 76 -9.19 4.68 0.22
N GLY A 77 -10.49 4.92 -0.01
CA GLY A 77 -11.54 4.26 0.79
C GLY A 77 -11.44 2.73 0.75
N ALA A 78 -11.31 2.16 -0.45
CA ALA A 78 -11.14 0.71 -0.61
C ALA A 78 -9.86 0.20 0.07
N LEU A 79 -8.76 0.96 0.01
CA LEU A 79 -7.51 0.58 0.69
C LEU A 79 -7.66 0.62 2.21
N LEU A 80 -8.38 1.60 2.76
CA LEU A 80 -8.64 1.69 4.20
C LEU A 80 -9.55 0.56 4.67
N ASP A 81 -10.59 0.22 3.92
CA ASP A 81 -11.46 -0.92 4.21
C ASP A 81 -10.66 -2.23 4.18
N TRP A 82 -9.80 -2.40 3.16
CA TRP A 82 -8.88 -3.52 3.09
C TRP A 82 -7.95 -3.56 4.32
N LEU A 83 -7.41 -2.41 4.74
CA LEU A 83 -6.54 -2.33 5.91
C LEU A 83 -7.28 -2.73 7.19
N LEU A 84 -8.52 -2.30 7.39
CA LEU A 84 -9.29 -2.66 8.59
C LEU A 84 -9.48 -4.17 8.72
N VAL A 85 -9.69 -4.87 7.60
CA VAL A 85 -9.88 -6.34 7.57
C VAL A 85 -8.55 -7.10 7.67
N ASN A 86 -7.49 -6.62 7.00
CA ASN A 86 -6.28 -7.41 6.76
C ASN A 86 -5.07 -6.99 7.62
N LYS A 87 -5.08 -5.81 8.25
CA LYS A 87 -3.97 -5.37 9.11
C LYS A 87 -3.79 -6.27 10.33
N GLY A 88 -4.80 -7.08 10.68
CA GLY A 88 -4.74 -7.97 11.83
C GLY A 88 -4.47 -7.19 13.11
N TRP A 89 -5.27 -6.15 13.38
CA TRP A 89 -5.18 -5.40 14.62
C TRP A 89 -5.16 -6.38 15.79
N LYS A 90 -4.10 -6.39 16.59
CA LYS A 90 -4.24 -6.89 17.96
C LYS A 90 -5.18 -5.92 18.65
N GLU A 91 -6.42 -6.34 18.92
CA GLU A 91 -7.29 -5.64 19.86
C GLU A 91 -6.48 -5.37 21.14
N GLY A 92 -6.26 -4.09 21.46
CA GLY A 92 -5.45 -3.70 22.62
C GLY A 92 -3.97 -3.36 22.35
N ALA A 93 -3.53 -3.12 21.11
CA ALA A 93 -2.21 -2.51 20.84
C ALA A 93 -2.12 -1.01 21.22
N TYR A 94 -2.65 -0.65 22.38
CA TYR A 94 -2.04 0.33 23.26
C TYR A 94 -1.57 -0.46 24.48
N VAL A 95 -0.35 -1.00 24.45
CA VAL A 95 0.29 -1.41 25.70
C VAL A 95 1.03 -0.20 26.22
N GLU A 96 0.29 0.76 26.76
CA GLU A 96 0.84 1.62 27.80
C GLU A 96 0.69 0.84 29.10
N THR A 97 1.75 0.13 29.52
CA THR A 97 2.14 -0.06 30.92
C THR A 97 3.38 -0.95 30.92
N ASP A 98 4.52 -0.32 31.21
CA ASP A 98 5.65 -0.84 32.02
C ASP A 98 7.01 -0.41 31.45
N ALA A 99 7.31 0.88 31.61
CA ALA A 99 8.69 1.38 31.78
C ALA A 99 8.69 2.79 32.38
N LEU A 100 7.95 3.00 33.47
CA LEU A 100 8.34 4.00 34.46
C LEU A 100 8.63 3.24 35.74
N GLU A 101 9.85 2.70 35.84
CA GLU A 101 10.42 2.34 37.13
C GLU A 101 10.50 3.62 37.96
N VAL A 102 9.49 3.85 38.80
CA VAL A 102 9.60 4.80 39.89
C VAL A 102 10.54 4.16 40.91
N ASN A 103 11.80 4.57 40.87
CA ASN A 103 12.79 4.28 41.91
C ASN A 103 12.30 4.89 43.25
N ASN A 104 11.57 4.11 44.04
CA ASN A 104 11.20 4.44 45.41
C ASN A 104 12.33 4.04 46.38
N ASN A 105 13.51 4.64 46.21
CA ASN A 105 14.66 4.41 47.10
C ASN A 105 15.16 5.68 47.79
N ASP A 106 14.31 6.68 47.97
CA ASP A 106 14.61 7.85 48.81
C ASP A 106 13.49 8.03 49.85
N MET A 107 13.47 7.19 50.89
CA MET A 107 12.92 7.52 52.22
C MET A 107 13.27 6.42 53.23
N GLU A 108 14.50 6.47 53.74
CA GLU A 108 14.83 6.14 55.14
C GLU A 108 15.87 7.14 55.66
#